data_AF-A0A1Q7QLV3-F1
#
_entry.id   AF-A0A1Q7QLV3-F1
#
_cell.length_a   1.000
_cell.length_b   1.000
_cell.length_c   1.000
_cell.angle_alpha   90.00
_cell.angle_beta   90.00
_cell.angle_gamma   90.00
#
_symmetry.space_group_name_H-M   'P 1'
#
loop_
_entity.id
_entity.type
_entity.pdbx_description
1 polymer ?
#
loop_
_entity_poly.entity_id
_entity_poly.type
_entity_poly.pdbx_seq_one_letter_code
_entity_poly.pdbx_strand_id
1 'polypeptide(L)'
;MNPRQFLLSGGVVLLLLGIVGYAGVFSDTKSAFYLDAGENVAHTILGVVAIAAAFLLRDASLQKWLVVVVGIVALFFGVYGFVVAGNTPPNTFGVSNLESPADDVLHLVVGIWALAAAFMPRGAMATTTA
;
A
#
# COMPACT_ATOMS: atom_id res chain seq x y z
N MET A 1 5.57 -12.04 -9.17
CA MET A 1 5.33 -12.07 -7.71
C MET A 1 3.94 -12.67 -7.46
N ASN A 2 3.71 -13.39 -6.36
CA ASN A 2 2.39 -13.93 -5.98
C ASN A 2 1.76 -13.14 -4.81
N PRO A 3 0.47 -13.37 -4.47
CA PRO A 3 -0.22 -12.65 -3.38
C PRO A 3 0.51 -12.72 -2.04
N ARG A 4 1.06 -13.89 -1.67
CA ARG A 4 1.85 -14.04 -0.45
C ARG A 4 3.08 -13.16 -0.43
N GLN A 5 3.82 -13.12 -1.53
CA GLN A 5 5.03 -12.31 -1.68
C GLN A 5 4.69 -10.81 -1.66
N PHE A 6 3.55 -10.40 -2.21
CA PHE A 6 3.04 -9.03 -2.05
C PHE A 6 2.79 -8.71 -0.59
N LEU A 7 2.00 -9.54 0.11
CA LEU A 7 1.66 -9.33 1.52
C LEU A 7 2.91 -9.20 2.40
N LEU A 8 3.93 -10.03 2.15
CA LEU A 8 5.18 -9.97 2.89
C LEU A 8 6.01 -8.72 2.54
N SER A 9 6.31 -8.51 1.25
CA SER A 9 7.21 -7.42 0.82
C SER A 9 6.55 -6.06 1.02
N GLY A 10 5.29 -5.92 0.60
CA GLY A 10 4.49 -4.72 0.81
C GLY A 10 4.24 -4.46 2.29
N GLY A 11 3.96 -5.51 3.09
CA GLY A 11 3.81 -5.37 4.53
C GLY A 11 5.08 -4.87 5.23
N VAL A 12 6.26 -5.37 4.83
CA VAL A 12 7.55 -4.87 5.33
C VAL A 12 7.76 -3.40 4.94
N VAL A 13 7.50 -3.04 3.68
CA VAL A 13 7.63 -1.64 3.21
C VAL A 13 6.72 -0.71 4.02
N LEU A 14 5.45 -1.07 4.20
CA LEU A 14 4.50 -0.26 4.97
C LEU A 14 4.92 -0.13 6.44
N LEU A 15 5.35 -1.23 7.06
CA LEU A 15 5.81 -1.19 8.44
C LEU A 15 7.04 -0.29 8.61
N LEU A 16 8.00 -0.38 7.69
CA LEU A 16 9.18 0.48 7.70
C LEU A 16 8.81 1.94 7.47
N LEU A 17 7.89 2.25 6.54
CA LEU A 17 7.40 3.61 6.31
C LEU A 17 6.78 4.20 7.58
N GLY A 18 5.92 3.44 8.27
CA GLY A 18 5.31 3.88 9.53
C GLY A 18 6.35 4.14 10.63
N ILE A 19 7.32 3.23 10.81
CA ILE A 19 8.40 3.38 11.81
C ILE A 19 9.26 4.61 11.52
N VAL A 20 9.66 4.78 10.25
CA VAL A 20 10.50 5.90 9.81
C VAL A 20 9.75 7.23 9.94
N GLY A 21 8.45 7.25 9.68
CA GLY A 21 7.61 8.42 9.91
C GLY A 21 7.50 8.80 11.39
N TYR A 22 7.36 7.84 12.30
CA TYR A 22 7.46 8.11 13.75
C TYR A 22 8.83 8.64 14.19
N ALA A 23 9.90 8.28 13.48
CA ALA A 23 11.23 8.83 13.71
C ALA A 23 11.40 10.26 13.16
N GLY A 24 10.38 10.84 12.54
CA GLY A 24 10.37 12.23 12.05
C GLY A 24 11.07 12.42 10.69
N VAL A 25 11.38 11.35 9.96
CA VAL A 25 12.13 11.46 8.68
C VAL A 25 11.30 12.12 7.57
N PHE A 26 9.97 11.96 7.61
CA PHE A 26 9.04 12.55 6.65
C PHE A 26 8.04 13.51 7.31
N SER A 27 8.47 14.28 8.32
CA SER A 27 7.57 15.17 9.09
C SER A 27 7.56 16.63 8.64
N ASP A 28 8.20 16.99 7.52
CA ASP A 28 8.14 18.34 6.96
C ASP A 28 6.94 18.47 6.01
N THR A 29 5.94 19.27 6.40
CA THR A 29 4.72 19.51 5.60
C THR A 29 4.97 20.22 4.27
N LYS A 30 6.18 20.77 4.07
CA LYS A 30 6.58 21.37 2.79
C LYS A 30 7.26 20.39 1.85
N SER A 31 7.56 19.18 2.31
CA SER A 31 8.17 18.13 1.51
C SER A 31 7.20 17.62 0.44
N ALA A 32 7.76 17.22 -0.70
CA ALA A 32 6.99 16.49 -1.71
C ALA A 32 6.50 15.14 -1.19
N PHE A 33 7.04 14.61 -0.09
CA PHE A 33 6.53 13.41 0.58
C PHE A 33 6.55 13.67 2.08
N TYR A 34 5.38 13.68 2.70
CA TYR A 34 5.16 13.97 4.11
C TYR A 34 4.23 12.89 4.69
N LEU A 35 4.47 12.51 5.94
CA LEU A 35 3.67 11.54 6.67
C LEU A 35 3.15 12.16 7.98
N ASP A 36 1.83 12.29 8.10
CA ASP A 36 1.19 12.70 9.34
C ASP A 36 1.09 11.55 10.36
N ALA A 37 0.63 11.88 11.57
CA ALA A 37 0.50 10.90 12.64
C ALA A 37 -0.46 9.75 12.28
N GLY A 38 -1.53 10.04 11.55
CA GLY A 38 -2.51 9.04 11.14
C GLY A 38 -1.98 8.12 10.04
N GLU A 39 -1.22 8.64 9.08
CA GLU A 39 -0.54 7.85 8.05
C GLU A 39 0.49 6.91 8.67
N ASN A 40 1.23 7.39 9.67
CA ASN A 40 2.19 6.55 10.41
C ASN A 40 1.49 5.40 11.14
N VAL A 41 0.34 5.66 11.76
CA VAL A 41 -0.50 4.62 12.38
C VAL A 41 -1.01 3.64 11.32
N ALA A 42 -1.59 4.14 10.23
CA ALA A 42 -2.16 3.32 9.16
C ALA A 42 -1.11 2.41 8.53
N HIS A 43 0.04 2.96 8.12
CA HIS A 43 1.14 2.19 7.53
C HIS A 43 1.69 1.13 8.50
N THR A 44 1.83 1.46 9.79
CA THR A 44 2.30 0.50 10.79
C THR A 44 1.31 -0.66 10.97
N ILE A 45 0.03 -0.37 11.19
CA ILE A 45 -1.00 -1.39 11.41
C ILE A 45 -1.17 -2.26 10.17
N LEU A 46 -1.33 -1.64 8.99
CA LEU A 46 -1.48 -2.37 7.74
C LEU A 46 -0.24 -3.21 7.42
N GLY A 47 0.97 -2.70 7.72
CA GLY A 47 2.21 -3.44 7.58
C GLY A 47 2.25 -4.70 8.43
N VAL A 48 1.95 -4.58 9.73
CA VAL A 48 1.89 -5.73 10.66
C VAL A 48 0.82 -6.73 10.20
N VAL A 49 -0.38 -6.27 9.86
CA VAL A 49 -1.49 -7.13 9.42
C VAL A 49 -1.14 -7.86 8.12
N ALA A 50 -0.52 -7.18 7.15
CA ALA A 50 -0.13 -7.80 5.88
C ALA A 50 0.95 -8.88 6.09
N ILE A 51 1.97 -8.61 6.90
CA ILE A 51 2.99 -9.61 7.26
C ILE A 51 2.33 -10.79 7.96
N ALA A 52 1.49 -10.54 8.97
CA ALA A 52 0.78 -11.61 9.68
C ALA A 52 -0.08 -12.44 8.73
N ALA A 53 -0.84 -11.80 7.83
CA ALA A 53 -1.66 -12.48 6.82
C ALA A 53 -0.82 -13.36 5.89
N ALA A 54 0.41 -12.95 5.54
CA ALA A 54 1.32 -13.74 4.70
C ALA A 54 1.77 -15.07 5.36
N PHE A 55 1.72 -15.18 6.69
CA PHE A 55 2.08 -16.39 7.43
C PHE A 55 0.88 -17.17 7.97
N LEU A 56 -0.18 -16.46 8.39
CA LEU A 56 -1.34 -17.05 9.06
C LEU A 56 -2.40 -17.55 8.08
N LEU A 57 -2.63 -16.84 6.97
CA LEU A 57 -3.58 -17.28 5.96
C LEU A 57 -2.92 -18.36 5.10
N ARG A 58 -3.44 -19.58 5.13
CA ARG A 58 -2.92 -20.69 4.30
C ARG A 58 -3.68 -20.87 2.97
N ASP A 59 -4.89 -20.31 2.89
CA ASP A 59 -5.72 -20.35 1.69
C ASP A 59 -5.22 -19.33 0.65
N ALA A 60 -4.83 -19.82 -0.52
CA ALA A 60 -4.31 -19.00 -1.61
C ALA A 60 -5.38 -18.08 -2.24
N SER A 61 -6.64 -18.53 -2.28
CA SER A 61 -7.77 -17.72 -2.76
C SER A 61 -8.02 -16.56 -1.81
N LEU A 62 -8.00 -16.82 -0.50
CA LEU A 62 -8.20 -15.78 0.50
C LEU A 62 -7.07 -14.74 0.46
N GLN A 63 -5.81 -15.17 0.36
CA GLN A 63 -4.69 -14.24 0.18
C GLN A 63 -4.82 -13.41 -1.10
N LYS A 64 -5.23 -14.03 -2.22
CA LYS A 64 -5.47 -13.32 -3.48
C LYS A 64 -6.51 -12.23 -3.28
N TRP A 65 -7.68 -12.56 -2.75
CA TRP A 65 -8.76 -11.60 -2.58
C TRP A 65 -8.44 -10.51 -1.56
N LEU A 66 -7.68 -10.82 -0.51
CA LEU A 66 -7.15 -9.81 0.40
C LEU A 66 -6.25 -8.81 -0.34
N VAL A 67 -5.33 -9.29 -1.17
CA VAL A 67 -4.46 -8.43 -1.99
C VAL A 67 -5.26 -7.62 -3.01
N VAL A 68 -6.33 -8.19 -3.58
CA VAL A 68 -7.25 -7.43 -4.45
C VAL A 68 -7.91 -6.28 -3.70
N VAL A 69 -8.43 -6.52 -2.50
CA VAL A 69 -9.04 -5.48 -1.67
C VAL A 69 -8.02 -4.38 -1.35
N VAL A 70 -6.80 -4.74 -0.95
CA VAL A 70 -5.71 -3.77 -0.72
C VAL A 70 -5.45 -2.94 -1.99
N GLY A 71 -5.39 -3.60 -3.15
CA GLY A 71 -5.19 -2.91 -4.43
C GLY A 71 -6.29 -1.91 -4.77
N ILE A 72 -7.55 -2.30 -4.60
CA ILE A 72 -8.70 -1.42 -4.84
C ILE A 72 -8.70 -0.23 -3.89
N VAL A 73 -8.46 -0.47 -2.59
CA VAL A 73 -8.42 0.59 -1.58
C VAL A 73 -7.29 1.58 -1.87
N ALA A 74 -6.09 1.09 -2.19
CA ALA A 74 -4.97 1.96 -2.55
C ALA A 74 -5.25 2.78 -3.82
N LEU A 75 -5.83 2.17 -4.86
CA LEU A 75 -6.25 2.93 -6.06
C LEU A 75 -7.32 3.98 -5.74
N PHE A 76 -8.29 3.64 -4.89
CA PHE A 76 -9.32 4.59 -4.47
C PHE A 76 -8.69 5.82 -3.80
N PHE A 77 -7.82 5.63 -2.81
CA PHE A 77 -7.16 6.74 -2.12
C PHE A 77 -6.24 7.54 -3.04
N GLY A 78 -5.46 6.87 -3.90
CA GLY A 78 -4.61 7.55 -4.87
C GLY A 78 -5.40 8.40 -5.87
N VAL A 79 -6.51 7.90 -6.41
CA VAL A 79 -7.38 8.69 -7.30
C VAL A 79 -8.11 9.80 -6.53
N TYR A 80 -8.63 9.49 -5.35
CA TYR A 80 -9.39 10.44 -4.54
C TYR A 80 -8.53 11.63 -4.11
N GLY A 81 -7.27 11.40 -3.73
CA GLY A 81 -6.31 12.46 -3.39
C GLY A 81 -6.12 13.45 -4.54
N PHE A 82 -5.94 12.97 -5.77
CA PHE A 82 -5.88 13.86 -6.95
C PHE A 82 -7.17 14.63 -7.20
N VAL A 83 -8.34 14.04 -6.94
CA VAL A 83 -9.64 14.72 -7.11
C VAL A 83 -9.82 15.85 -6.11
N VAL A 84 -9.31 15.69 -4.88
CA VAL A 84 -9.46 16.69 -3.81
C VAL A 84 -8.25 17.61 -3.66
N ALA A 85 -7.17 17.37 -4.41
CA ALA A 85 -5.95 18.17 -4.40
C ALA A 85 -6.24 19.67 -4.58
N GLY A 86 -5.61 20.50 -3.74
CA GLY A 86 -5.76 21.96 -3.76
C GLY A 86 -6.97 22.51 -2.98
N ASN A 87 -7.81 21.65 -2.40
CA ASN A 87 -8.81 22.06 -1.41
C ASN A 87 -8.20 22.09 0.00
N THR A 88 -8.87 22.75 0.96
CA THR A 88 -8.50 22.67 2.38
C THR A 88 -8.34 21.20 2.77
N PRO A 89 -7.23 20.80 3.44
CA PRO A 89 -6.89 19.40 3.63
C PRO A 89 -8.08 18.60 4.14
N PRO A 90 -8.68 17.77 3.27
CA PRO A 90 -9.93 17.15 3.61
C PRO A 90 -9.60 15.91 4.43
N ASN A 91 -9.68 16.04 5.76
CA ASN A 91 -9.70 14.89 6.66
C ASN A 91 -11.05 14.13 6.53
N THR A 92 -11.46 13.81 5.30
CA THR A 92 -12.79 13.28 4.94
C THR A 92 -13.12 12.00 5.70
N PHE A 93 -12.10 11.21 6.05
CA PHE A 93 -12.25 9.93 6.74
C PHE A 93 -11.73 9.93 8.18
N GLY A 94 -11.30 11.08 8.70
CA GLY A 94 -10.90 11.24 10.10
C GLY A 94 -9.52 10.67 10.45
N VAL A 95 -8.71 10.23 9.47
CA VAL A 95 -7.44 9.52 9.69
C VAL A 95 -6.22 10.27 9.15
N SER A 96 -6.22 10.81 7.93
CA SER A 96 -5.09 11.59 7.40
C SER A 96 -5.50 12.70 6.44
N ASN A 97 -4.59 13.64 6.21
CA ASN A 97 -4.73 14.66 5.19
C ASN A 97 -3.98 14.25 3.90
N LEU A 98 -4.72 14.10 2.78
CA LEU A 98 -4.14 13.88 1.45
C LEU A 98 -3.55 15.20 0.92
N GLU A 99 -2.37 15.60 1.42
CA GLU A 99 -1.77 16.92 1.15
C GLU A 99 -0.69 16.89 0.06
N SER A 100 -0.16 15.72 -0.31
CA SER A 100 0.93 15.62 -1.28
C SER A 100 0.59 14.76 -2.51
N PRO A 101 0.78 15.29 -3.74
CA PRO A 101 0.69 14.52 -4.97
C PRO A 101 1.59 13.28 -5.02
N ALA A 102 2.73 13.26 -4.30
CA ALA A 102 3.62 12.09 -4.33
C ALA A 102 3.06 10.92 -3.52
N ASP A 103 2.29 11.18 -2.46
CA ASP A 103 1.60 10.13 -1.71
C ASP A 103 0.50 9.48 -2.57
N ASP A 104 -0.25 10.29 -3.32
CA ASP A 104 -1.25 9.79 -4.27
C ASP A 104 -0.61 8.90 -5.35
N VAL A 105 0.55 9.31 -5.88
CA VAL A 105 1.33 8.48 -6.83
C VAL A 105 1.75 7.17 -6.19
N LEU A 106 2.23 7.19 -4.94
CA LEU A 106 2.63 5.99 -4.22
C LEU A 106 1.44 5.02 -4.09
N HIS A 107 0.27 5.52 -3.70
CA HIS A 107 -0.96 4.74 -3.60
C HIS A 107 -1.38 4.13 -4.94
N LEU A 108 -1.27 4.88 -6.04
CA LEU A 108 -1.53 4.34 -7.38
C LEU A 108 -0.57 3.20 -7.73
N VAL A 109 0.74 3.40 -7.51
CA VAL A 109 1.77 2.39 -7.79
C VAL A 109 1.54 1.14 -6.96
N VAL A 110 1.27 1.28 -5.66
CA VAL A 110 0.97 0.14 -4.76
C VAL A 110 -0.31 -0.57 -5.18
N GLY A 111 -1.35 0.18 -5.56
CA GLY A 111 -2.60 -0.37 -6.05
C GLY A 111 -2.43 -1.23 -7.31
N ILE A 112 -1.71 -0.71 -8.30
CA ILE A 112 -1.37 -1.45 -9.54
C ILE A 112 -0.52 -2.68 -9.20
N TRP A 113 0.48 -2.53 -8.33
CA TRP A 113 1.37 -3.62 -7.92
C TRP A 113 0.61 -4.76 -7.22
N ALA A 114 -0.35 -4.43 -6.36
CA ALA A 114 -1.22 -5.39 -5.68
C ALA A 114 -2.07 -6.18 -6.68
N LEU A 115 -2.77 -5.48 -7.58
CA LEU A 115 -3.62 -6.12 -8.57
C LEU A 115 -2.81 -6.97 -9.55
N ALA A 116 -1.64 -6.50 -9.97
CA ALA A 116 -0.71 -7.29 -10.78
C ALA A 116 -0.28 -8.57 -10.03
N ALA A 117 0.06 -8.48 -8.75
CA ALA A 117 0.40 -9.66 -7.95
C ALA A 117 -0.76 -10.65 -7.76
N ALA A 118 -2.01 -10.17 -7.80
CA ALA A 118 -3.21 -10.98 -7.65
C ALA A 118 -3.64 -11.69 -8.95
N PHE A 119 -3.40 -11.09 -10.12
CA PHE A 119 -3.97 -11.54 -11.38
C PHE A 119 -2.97 -11.88 -12.49
N MET A 120 -1.73 -11.38 -12.42
CA MET A 120 -0.78 -11.62 -13.50
C MET A 120 -0.38 -13.10 -13.55
N PRO A 121 -0.60 -13.80 -14.69
CA PRO A 121 -0.18 -15.18 -14.85
C PRO A 121 1.32 -15.27 -14.62
N ARG A 122 1.76 -16.21 -13.80
CA ARG A 122 3.17 -16.55 -13.75
C ARG A 122 3.50 -17.19 -15.09
N GLY A 123 4.32 -16.53 -15.91
CA GLY A 123 4.82 -17.12 -17.14
C GLY A 123 5.33 -18.53 -16.85
N ALA A 124 4.93 -19.49 -17.67
CA ALA A 124 5.45 -20.85 -17.65
C ALA A 124 6.93 -20.83 -18.07
N MET A 125 7.81 -20.28 -17.23
CA MET A 125 9.24 -20.47 -17.33
C MET A 125 9.60 -21.77 -16.62
N ALA A 126 9.18 -22.88 -17.21
CA ALA A 126 9.78 -24.19 -17.01
C ALA A 126 9.31 -25.11 -18.15
N THR A 127 10.27 -25.62 -18.92
CA THR A 127 10.14 -26.73 -19.87
C THR A 127 9.80 -26.37 -21.34
N THR A 128 10.69 -25.64 -22.00
CA THR A 128 11.02 -25.91 -23.41
C THR A 128 12.52 -26.17 -23.50
N THR A 129 12.93 -27.29 -22.91
CA THR A 129 14.19 -27.96 -23.23
C THR A 129 13.88 -29.45 -23.14
N ALA A 130 13.47 -30.00 -24.30
CA ALA A 130 13.45 -31.43 -24.59
C ALA A 130 14.52 -31.69 -25.63
#